data_AF-A0A1G7J7I5-F1
#
_entry.id   AF-A0A1G7J7I5-F1
#
_cell.length_a   1.000
_cell.length_b   1.000
_cell.length_c   1.000
_cell.angle_alpha   90.00
_cell.angle_beta   90.00
_cell.angle_gamma   90.00
#
_symmetry.space_group_name_H-M   'P 1'
#
loop_
_entity.id
_entity.type
_entity.pdbx_description
1 polymer ?
#
loop_
_entity_poly.entity_id
_entity_poly.type
_entity_poly.pdbx_seq_one_letter_code
_entity_poly.pdbx_strand_id
1 'polypeptide(L)'
;MSILIYEPDPLVCSDINETLSAAFPQCKIDVLEAFDITKVVERISEIAVAVFSVTQEEFQQWRPEIRNLRAWFPVVLIVDDTPQPGEVDVDLDYLPRPFSSTTLLKTVSDALSDLR
;
A
#
# COMPACT_ATOMS: atom_id res chain seq x y z
N MET A 1 14.84 6.01 1.86
CA MET A 1 13.58 5.33 2.15
C MET A 1 12.84 5.09 0.84
N SER A 2 12.03 4.05 0.75
CA SER A 2 11.32 3.66 -0.45
C SER A 2 9.81 3.57 -0.25
N ILE A 3 9.06 3.76 -1.34
CA ILE A 3 7.65 3.41 -1.40
C ILE A 3 7.56 2.05 -2.07
N LEU A 4 6.99 1.08 -1.37
CA LEU A 4 6.82 -0.27 -1.87
C LEU A 4 5.45 -0.42 -2.52
N ILE A 5 5.39 -0.91 -3.75
CA ILE A 5 4.15 -1.12 -4.50
C ILE A 5 3.98 -2.61 -4.76
N TYR A 6 2.78 -3.13 -4.50
CA TYR A 6 2.30 -4.35 -5.13
C TYR A 6 1.02 -4.03 -5.89
N GLU A 7 1.01 -4.28 -7.19
CA GLU A 7 -0.18 -4.20 -8.03
C GLU A 7 -0.07 -5.24 -9.15
N PRO A 8 -0.96 -6.25 -9.19
CA PRO A 8 -0.89 -7.33 -10.17
C PRO A 8 -1.17 -6.87 -11.62
N ASP A 9 -1.94 -5.78 -11.82
CA ASP A 9 -2.14 -5.23 -13.16
C ASP A 9 -0.95 -4.32 -13.55
N PRO A 10 -0.15 -4.67 -14.58
CA PRO A 10 1.04 -3.91 -14.93
C PRO A 10 0.74 -2.48 -15.41
N LEU A 11 -0.44 -2.22 -15.97
CA LEU A 11 -0.82 -0.87 -16.40
C LEU A 11 -1.15 0.00 -15.18
N VAL A 12 -1.94 -0.53 -14.26
CA VAL A 12 -2.27 0.16 -13.00
C VAL A 12 -1.01 0.36 -12.16
N CYS A 13 -0.13 -0.65 -12.11
CA CYS A 13 1.16 -0.56 -11.42
C CYS A 13 2.03 0.57 -12.00
N SER A 14 2.09 0.68 -13.33
CA SER A 14 2.79 1.77 -14.01
C SER A 14 2.21 3.12 -13.65
N ASP A 15 0.89 3.28 -13.67
CA ASP A 15 0.21 4.54 -13.32
C ASP A 15 0.44 4.96 -11.86
N ILE A 16 0.40 4.01 -10.91
CA ILE A 16 0.72 4.23 -9.51
C ILE A 16 2.19 4.66 -9.38
N ASN A 17 3.11 3.93 -10.01
CA ASN A 17 4.54 4.22 -9.96
C ASN A 17 4.86 5.62 -10.51
N GLU A 18 4.32 5.99 -11.68
CA GLU A 18 4.51 7.32 -12.26
C GLU A 18 3.96 8.41 -11.34
N THR A 19 2.75 8.21 -10.82
CA THR A 19 2.10 9.16 -9.91
C THR A 19 2.93 9.38 -8.64
N LEU A 20 3.38 8.30 -7.99
CA LEU A 20 4.13 8.37 -6.74
C LEU A 20 5.56 8.87 -6.96
N SER A 21 6.23 8.46 -8.04
CA SER A 21 7.57 8.95 -8.40
C SER A 21 7.58 10.46 -8.62
N ALA A 22 6.54 10.99 -9.28
CA ALA A 22 6.43 12.43 -9.53
C ALA A 22 6.18 13.24 -8.24
N ALA A 23 5.35 12.71 -7.33
CA ALA A 23 4.99 13.40 -6.09
C ALA A 23 6.03 13.26 -4.98
N PHE A 24 6.78 12.15 -4.96
CA PHE A 24 7.78 11.84 -3.93
C PHE A 24 9.17 11.59 -4.55
N PRO A 25 9.78 12.59 -5.23
CA PRO A 25 11.04 12.42 -5.97
C PRO A 25 12.24 12.03 -5.08
N GLN A 26 12.15 12.24 -3.78
CA GLN A 26 13.15 11.83 -2.78
C GLN A 26 13.06 10.36 -2.37
N CYS A 27 11.96 9.68 -2.71
CA CYS A 27 11.73 8.28 -2.38
C CYS A 27 12.08 7.39 -3.57
N LYS A 28 12.75 6.27 -3.31
CA LYS A 28 12.88 5.20 -4.31
C LYS A 28 11.53 4.50 -4.43
N ILE A 29 11.09 4.14 -5.64
CA ILE A 29 9.95 3.22 -5.80
C ILE A 29 10.49 1.80 -5.95
N ASP A 30 9.96 0.89 -5.16
CA ASP A 30 10.21 -0.55 -5.26
C ASP A 30 8.91 -1.25 -5.63
N VAL A 31 8.94 -2.15 -6.61
CA VAL A 31 7.76 -2.91 -7.05
C VAL A 31 7.95 -4.38 -6.71
N LEU A 32 6.93 -4.98 -6.08
CA LEU A 32 6.85 -6.41 -5.85
C LEU A 32 6.19 -7.08 -7.06
N GLU A 33 6.87 -8.07 -7.63
CA GLU A 33 6.33 -8.88 -8.74
C GLU A 33 5.24 -9.87 -8.29
N ALA A 34 5.21 -10.19 -6.99
CA ALA A 34 4.22 -11.07 -6.37
C ALA A 34 4.00 -10.63 -4.91
N PHE A 35 2.81 -10.86 -4.38
CA PHE A 35 2.54 -10.56 -2.96
C PHE A 35 3.27 -11.56 -2.06
N ASP A 36 4.42 -11.15 -1.56
CA ASP A 36 5.28 -11.96 -0.70
C ASP A 36 5.76 -11.14 0.49
N ILE A 37 5.13 -11.36 1.64
CA ILE A 37 5.42 -10.66 2.87
C ILE A 37 6.83 -10.94 3.37
N THR A 38 7.41 -12.10 3.07
CA THR A 38 8.78 -12.40 3.51
C THR A 38 9.78 -11.41 2.92
N LYS A 39 9.62 -11.07 1.63
CA LYS A 39 10.40 -10.04 0.95
C LYS A 39 10.16 -8.64 1.49
N VAL A 40 8.96 -8.37 2.00
CA VAL A 40 8.64 -7.09 2.66
C VAL A 40 9.43 -6.96 3.97
N VAL A 41 9.43 -8.02 4.79
CA VAL A 41 10.11 -8.04 6.10
C VAL A 41 11.62 -7.91 5.96
N GLU A 42 12.23 -8.52 4.94
CA GLU A 42 13.67 -8.39 4.67
C GLU A 42 14.11 -6.93 4.44
N ARG A 43 13.18 -6.06 4.05
CA ARG A 43 13.44 -4.67 3.64
C ARG A 43 12.78 -3.64 4.56
N ILE A 44 12.30 -4.07 5.72
CA ILE A 44 11.42 -3.30 6.61
C ILE A 44 11.99 -1.92 7.01
N SER A 45 13.32 -1.83 7.19
CA SER A 45 14.00 -0.60 7.59
C SER A 45 14.17 0.42 6.46
N GLU A 46 13.93 0.02 5.21
CA GLU A 46 14.06 0.88 4.04
C GLU A 46 12.72 1.48 3.61
N ILE A 47 11.60 0.90 4.02
CA ILE A 47 10.25 1.23 3.54
C ILE A 47 9.69 2.43 4.32
N ALA A 48 9.32 3.49 3.60
CA ALA A 48 8.58 4.63 4.15
C ALA A 48 7.08 4.37 4.20
N VAL A 49 6.52 3.71 3.18
CA VAL A 49 5.10 3.35 3.06
C VAL A 49 4.95 2.22 2.05
N ALA A 50 3.98 1.34 2.30
CA ALA A 50 3.59 0.29 1.38
C ALA A 50 2.20 0.58 0.78
N VAL A 51 2.08 0.40 -0.53
CA VAL A 51 0.82 0.48 -1.28
C VAL A 51 0.57 -0.90 -1.88
N PHE A 52 -0.41 -1.63 -1.32
CA PHE A 52 -0.71 -2.99 -1.72
C PHE A 52 -2.10 -3.08 -2.32
N SER A 53 -2.16 -3.50 -3.58
CA SER A 53 -3.39 -3.84 -4.25
C SER A 53 -3.62 -5.33 -4.14
N VAL A 54 -4.54 -5.71 -3.27
CA VAL A 54 -4.81 -7.10 -2.90
C VAL A 54 -6.28 -7.41 -3.14
N THR A 55 -6.52 -8.62 -3.65
CA THR A 55 -7.87 -9.18 -3.70
C THR A 55 -8.41 -9.42 -2.29
N GLN A 56 -9.73 -9.58 -2.15
CA GLN A 56 -10.33 -9.93 -0.86
C GLN A 56 -9.77 -11.25 -0.30
N GLU A 57 -9.52 -12.23 -1.17
CA GLU A 57 -8.94 -13.52 -0.77
C GLU A 57 -7.51 -13.36 -0.23
N GLU A 58 -6.63 -12.64 -0.95
CA GLU A 58 -5.27 -12.34 -0.49
C GLU A 58 -5.28 -11.54 0.82
N PHE A 59 -6.17 -10.55 0.93
CA PHE A 59 -6.30 -9.78 2.16
C PHE A 59 -6.69 -10.68 3.33
N GLN A 60 -7.70 -11.55 3.20
CA GLN A 60 -8.10 -12.45 4.28
C GLN A 60 -7.00 -13.47 4.63
N GLN A 61 -6.29 -13.97 3.62
CA GLN A 61 -5.18 -14.91 3.82
C GLN A 61 -4.04 -14.27 4.61
N TRP A 62 -3.68 -13.02 4.29
CA TRP A 62 -2.50 -12.34 4.83
C TRP A 62 -2.82 -11.24 5.85
N ARG A 63 -4.08 -11.17 6.29
CA ARG A 63 -4.58 -10.11 7.17
C ARG A 63 -3.72 -9.94 8.44
N PRO A 64 -3.36 -11.00 9.19
CA PRO A 64 -2.55 -10.86 10.40
C PRO A 64 -1.18 -10.24 10.11
N GLU A 65 -0.53 -10.68 9.04
CA GLU A 65 0.79 -10.23 8.65
C GLU A 65 0.79 -8.78 8.15
N ILE A 66 -0.17 -8.42 7.30
CA ILE A 66 -0.37 -7.04 6.83
C ILE A 66 -0.59 -6.10 8.02
N ARG A 67 -1.40 -6.52 8.99
CA ARG A 67 -1.61 -5.76 10.23
C ARG A 67 -0.33 -5.60 11.05
N ASN A 68 0.51 -6.64 11.11
CA ASN A 68 1.78 -6.56 11.83
C ASN A 68 2.78 -5.61 11.16
N LEU A 69 2.74 -5.45 9.83
CA LEU A 69 3.60 -4.50 9.11
C LEU A 69 3.35 -3.04 9.53
N ARG A 70 2.10 -2.70 9.91
CA ARG A 70 1.72 -1.36 10.40
C ARG A 70 2.49 -0.90 11.64
N ALA A 71 3.07 -1.83 12.41
CA ALA A 71 3.94 -1.49 13.54
C ALA A 71 5.28 -0.87 13.11
N TRP A 72 5.64 -0.97 11.82
CA TRP A 72 6.93 -0.55 11.28
C TRP A 72 6.82 0.60 10.28
N PHE A 73 5.80 0.58 9.42
CA PHE A 73 5.54 1.62 8.42
C PHE A 73 4.05 1.66 8.06
N PRO A 74 3.53 2.74 7.44
CA PRO A 74 2.12 2.82 7.06
C PRO A 74 1.84 1.88 5.88
N VAL A 75 0.65 1.32 5.87
CA VAL A 75 0.18 0.42 4.82
C VAL A 75 -1.12 0.96 4.25
N VAL A 76 -1.11 1.24 2.95
CA VAL A 76 -2.28 1.62 2.15
C VAL A 76 -2.73 0.40 1.35
N LEU A 77 -3.95 -0.05 1.58
CA LEU A 77 -4.57 -1.16 0.85
C LEU A 77 -5.50 -0.65 -0.24
N ILE A 78 -5.19 -0.99 -1.49
CA ILE A 78 -6.09 -0.80 -2.62
C ILE A 78 -7.02 -2.02 -2.67
N VAL A 79 -8.32 -1.77 -2.62
CA VAL A 79 -9.36 -2.79 -2.53
C VAL A 79 -10.46 -2.55 -3.56
N ASP A 80 -11.05 -3.62 -4.09
CA ASP A 80 -12.14 -3.52 -5.08
C ASP A 80 -13.44 -2.98 -4.46
N ASP A 81 -13.74 -3.37 -3.22
CA ASP A 81 -14.90 -2.90 -2.46
C ASP A 81 -14.46 -2.22 -1.17
N THR A 82 -15.18 -1.15 -0.77
CA THR A 82 -14.95 -0.54 0.55
C THR A 82 -15.37 -1.56 1.61
N PRO A 83 -14.49 -1.99 2.52
CA PRO A 83 -14.81 -3.03 3.49
C PRO A 83 -16.00 -2.61 4.35
N GLN A 84 -16.93 -3.54 4.62
CA GLN A 84 -18.12 -3.23 5.40
C GLN A 84 -17.75 -2.88 6.85
N PRO A 85 -18.57 -2.08 7.57
CA PRO A 85 -18.34 -1.80 8.98
C PRO A 85 -18.29 -3.11 9.79
N GLY A 86 -17.10 -3.50 10.25
CA GLY A 86 -16.82 -4.79 10.92
C GLY A 86 -15.77 -5.66 10.21
N GLU A 87 -15.53 -5.43 8.91
CA GLU A 87 -14.45 -6.05 8.14
C GLU A 87 -13.20 -5.17 8.08
N VAL A 88 -13.37 -3.87 8.35
CA VAL A 88 -12.29 -2.87 8.39
C VAL A 88 -11.41 -3.13 9.61
N ASP A 89 -10.12 -3.35 9.39
CA ASP A 89 -9.15 -3.12 10.45
C ASP A 89 -9.01 -1.59 10.56
N VAL A 90 -9.49 -1.04 11.68
CA VAL A 90 -9.53 0.42 11.94
C VAL A 90 -8.13 1.05 11.84
N ASP A 91 -7.11 0.22 11.97
CA ASP A 91 -5.70 0.56 11.90
C ASP A 91 -5.10 0.34 10.50
N LEU A 92 -5.87 0.37 9.40
CA LEU A 92 -5.34 0.30 8.03
C LEU A 92 -5.94 1.42 7.15
N ASP A 93 -5.14 1.94 6.22
CA ASP A 93 -5.59 2.93 5.25
C ASP A 93 -6.11 2.21 4.03
N TYR A 94 -7.32 2.53 3.60
CA TYR A 94 -7.97 1.89 2.45
C TYR A 94 -8.16 2.88 1.32
N LEU A 95 -7.89 2.44 0.09
CA LEU A 95 -8.16 3.15 -1.14
C LEU A 95 -9.07 2.29 -2.03
N PRO A 96 -10.38 2.57 -2.10
CA PRO A 96 -11.29 1.78 -2.93
C PRO A 96 -11.04 2.05 -4.42
N ARG A 97 -11.22 1.02 -5.25
CA ARG A 97 -11.31 1.13 -6.70
C ARG A 97 -12.74 1.57 -7.12
N PRO A 98 -12.89 2.33 -8.21
CA PRO A 98 -11.84 3.01 -8.95
C PRO A 98 -11.26 4.19 -8.14
N PHE A 99 -9.95 4.43 -8.27
CA PHE A 99 -9.29 5.58 -7.65
C PHE A 99 -8.66 6.49 -8.71
N SER A 100 -8.41 7.74 -8.31
CA SER A 100 -7.67 8.73 -9.09
C SER A 100 -6.27 8.95 -8.53
N SER A 101 -5.36 9.53 -9.32
CA SER A 101 -4.05 9.97 -8.83
C SER A 101 -4.19 10.92 -7.63
N THR A 102 -5.17 11.82 -7.64
CA THR A 102 -5.42 12.75 -6.52
C THR A 102 -5.76 12.03 -5.23
N THR A 103 -6.66 11.04 -5.29
CA THR A 103 -7.05 10.24 -4.12
C THR A 103 -5.90 9.35 -3.64
N LEU A 104 -5.14 8.76 -4.56
CA LEU A 104 -3.93 7.98 -4.22
C LEU A 104 -2.92 8.85 -3.48
N LEU A 105 -2.58 10.01 -4.04
CA LEU A 105 -1.61 10.93 -3.43
C LEU A 105 -2.05 11.42 -2.06
N LYS A 106 -3.34 11.73 -1.92
CA LYS A 106 -3.91 12.12 -0.64
C LYS A 106 -3.75 11.01 0.39
N THR A 107 -4.24 9.80 0.09
CA THR A 107 -4.18 8.67 1.03
C THR A 107 -2.74 8.32 1.43
N VAL A 108 -1.80 8.31 0.48
CA VAL A 108 -0.38 8.05 0.77
C VAL A 108 0.24 9.17 1.62
N SER A 109 -0.10 10.44 1.33
CA SER A 109 0.41 11.58 2.12
C SER A 109 -0.15 11.61 3.54
N ASP A 110 -1.43 11.28 3.70
CA ASP A 110 -2.10 11.17 4.99
C ASP A 110 -1.43 10.04 5.82
N ALA A 111 -1.25 8.85 5.22
CA ALA A 111 -0.60 7.71 5.87
C ALA A 111 0.86 8.00 6.28
N LEU A 112 1.62 8.73 5.46
CA LEU A 112 2.99 9.16 5.80
C LEU A 112 3.03 10.22 6.91
N SER A 113 1.95 10.99 7.08
CA SER A 113 1.86 12.06 8.08
C SER A 113 1.46 11.53 9.46
N ASP A 114 0.61 10.51 9.51
CA ASP A 114 0.11 9.89 10.75
C ASP A 114 1.18 9.13 11.56
N LEU A 115 2.35 8.89 10.99
CA LEU A 115 3.51 8.31 11.68
C LEU A 115 4.28 9.29 12.60
N ARG A 116 3.84 10.56 12.71
CA ARG A 116 4.53 11.61 13.47
C ARG A 116 3.96 11.87 14.85
#